data_AF-A0A0I9SB20-F1
#
_entry.id   AF-A0A0I9SB20-F1
#
_cell.length_a   1.000
_cell.length_b   1.000
_cell.length_c   1.000
_cell.angle_alpha   90.00
_cell.angle_beta   90.00
_cell.angle_gamma   90.00
#
_symmetry.space_group_name_H-M   'P 1'
#
loop_
_entity.id
_entity.type
_entity.pdbx_description
1 polymer ?
#
loop_
_entity_poly.entity_id
_entity_poly.type
_entity_poly.pdbx_seq_one_letter_code
_entity_poly.pdbx_strand_id
1 'polypeptide(L)'
;MENIYIKDNDNRLIDYMSDLRGDVANLINSNICRMQEKGRNITINSADEYNRDLIASTGYEEKQGLYDILILEYNQKYPNKLLQRWPSHR
;
A
#
# COMPACT_ATOMS: atom_id res chain seq x y z
N MET A 1 4.81 5.52 15.78
CA MET A 1 4.78 4.38 14.85
C MET A 1 3.47 4.51 14.12
N GLU A 2 3.50 4.40 12.80
CA GLU A 2 2.36 4.67 11.92
C GLU A 2 1.75 3.34 11.48
N ASN A 3 0.43 3.29 11.39
CA ASN A 3 -0.26 2.20 10.72
C ASN A 3 -0.94 2.75 9.47
N ILE A 4 -0.98 1.97 8.40
CA ILE A 4 -1.60 2.40 7.14
C ILE A 4 -2.41 1.26 6.52
N TYR A 5 -3.45 1.67 5.81
CA TYR A 5 -4.21 0.83 4.90
C TYR A 5 -3.94 1.23 3.46
N ILE A 6 -3.66 0.24 2.63
CA ILE A 6 -3.67 0.40 1.17
C ILE A 6 -4.90 -0.30 0.64
N LYS A 7 -5.67 0.40 -0.18
CA LYS A 7 -6.90 -0.11 -0.79
C LYS A 7 -6.82 0.02 -2.30
N ASP A 8 -7.18 -1.04 -3.00
CA ASP A 8 -7.51 -0.93 -4.42
C ASP A 8 -8.96 -0.46 -4.58
N ASN A 9 -9.17 0.57 -5.39
CA ASN A 9 -10.49 1.11 -5.68
C ASN A 9 -11.19 0.28 -6.77
N ASP A 10 -10.48 -0.61 -7.47
CA ASP A 10 -11.04 -1.56 -8.45
C ASP A 10 -11.58 -2.85 -7.78
N ASN A 11 -11.97 -2.72 -6.50
CA ASN A 11 -12.70 -3.68 -5.68
C ASN A 11 -12.01 -5.04 -5.49
N ARG A 12 -11.26 -5.18 -4.37
CA ARG A 12 -11.36 -6.31 -3.40
C ARG A 12 -10.13 -6.56 -2.53
N LEU A 13 -9.08 -5.74 -2.54
CA LEU A 13 -7.87 -6.05 -1.76
C LEU A 13 -7.51 -4.90 -0.81
N ILE A 14 -7.32 -5.24 0.47
CA ILE A 14 -6.77 -4.36 1.50
C ILE A 14 -5.46 -4.97 2.00
N ASP A 15 -4.43 -4.13 2.07
CA ASP A 15 -3.19 -4.45 2.80
C ASP A 15 -3.13 -3.58 4.03
N TYR A 16 -2.79 -4.18 5.17
CA TYR A 16 -2.58 -3.48 6.41
C TYR A 16 -1.14 -3.60 6.83
N MET A 17 -0.54 -2.46 7.14
CA MET A 17 0.82 -2.40 7.64
C MET A 17 0.79 -1.68 8.97
N SER A 18 1.39 -2.31 9.96
CA SER A 18 1.49 -1.78 11.31
C SER A 18 2.93 -1.51 11.70
N ASP A 19 3.09 -0.70 12.73
CA ASP A 19 4.37 -0.43 13.38
C ASP A 19 5.42 0.15 12.42
N LEU A 20 4.97 0.97 11.47
CA LEU A 20 5.86 1.59 10.51
C LEU A 20 6.60 2.76 11.16
N ARG A 21 7.90 2.86 10.83
CA ARG A 21 8.65 4.09 11.09
C ARG A 21 8.17 5.19 10.14
N GLY A 22 8.25 6.45 10.58
CA GLY A 22 7.72 7.58 9.81
C GLY A 22 8.38 7.73 8.42
N ASP A 23 9.66 7.41 8.28
CA ASP A 23 10.37 7.38 7.00
C ASP A 23 9.83 6.28 6.06
N VAL A 24 9.51 5.11 6.60
CA VAL A 24 8.90 4.01 5.85
C VAL A 24 7.47 4.37 5.41
N ALA A 25 6.66 4.93 6.31
CA ALA A 25 5.31 5.41 5.97
C ALA A 25 5.36 6.49 4.87
N ASN A 26 6.29 7.43 4.96
CA ASN A 26 6.51 8.46 3.94
C ASN A 26 6.93 7.88 2.58
N LEU A 27 7.80 6.87 2.57
CA LEU A 27 8.19 6.16 1.35
C LEU A 27 6.97 5.50 0.69
N ILE A 28 6.15 4.80 1.48
CA ILE A 28 4.95 4.13 0.97
C ILE A 28 3.98 5.16 0.39
N ASN A 29 3.69 6.25 1.12
CA ASN A 29 2.87 7.35 0.63
C ASN A 29 3.38 7.89 -0.72
N SER A 30 4.68 8.17 -0.81
CA SER A 30 5.29 8.67 -2.04
C SER A 30 5.16 7.70 -3.22
N ASN A 31 5.33 6.40 -2.97
CA ASN A 31 5.15 5.37 -3.99
C ASN A 31 3.70 5.28 -4.46
N ILE A 32 2.74 5.30 -3.54
CA ILE A 32 1.31 5.26 -3.88
C ILE A 32 0.91 6.50 -4.68
N CYS A 33 1.35 7.70 -4.30
CA CYS A 33 1.13 8.93 -5.07
C CYS A 33 1.63 8.79 -6.52
N ARG A 34 2.83 8.24 -6.72
CA ARG A 34 3.37 8.00 -8.07
C ARG A 34 2.54 7.00 -8.87
N MET A 35 2.02 5.95 -8.24
CA MET A 35 1.12 5.01 -8.90
C MET A 35 -0.19 5.69 -9.31
N GLN A 36 -0.75 6.54 -8.44
CA GLN A 36 -1.96 7.34 -8.73
C GLN A 36 -1.73 8.32 -9.89
N GLU A 37 -0.59 9.02 -9.94
CA GLU A 37 -0.21 9.88 -11.07
C GLU A 37 -0.15 9.11 -12.40
N LYS A 38 0.07 7.79 -12.36
CA LYS A 38 0.06 6.90 -13.53
C LYS A 38 -1.30 6.27 -13.82
N GLY A 39 -2.35 6.74 -13.15
CA GLY A 39 -3.73 6.30 -13.34
C GLY A 39 -4.06 4.97 -12.66
N ARG A 40 -3.24 4.50 -11.70
CA ARG A 40 -3.59 3.34 -10.88
C ARG A 40 -4.61 3.77 -9.82
N ASN A 41 -5.70 3.03 -9.72
CA ASN A 41 -6.81 3.36 -8.85
C ASN A 41 -6.59 2.79 -7.45
N ILE A 42 -5.63 3.33 -6.70
CA ILE A 42 -5.31 2.87 -5.33
C ILE A 42 -5.37 4.05 -4.36
N THR A 43 -5.67 3.77 -3.10
CA THR A 43 -5.78 4.77 -2.04
C THR A 43 -4.96 4.34 -0.83
N ILE A 44 -4.34 5.29 -0.15
CA ILE A 44 -3.62 5.09 1.11
C ILE A 44 -4.26 5.91 2.22
N ASN A 45 -4.53 5.27 3.35
CA ASN A 45 -5.12 5.90 4.53
C ASN A 45 -4.25 5.62 5.76
N SER A 46 -4.08 6.61 6.63
CA SER A 46 -3.60 6.37 7.99
C SER A 46 -4.61 5.53 8.77
N ALA A 47 -4.10 4.69 9.65
CA ALA A 47 -4.88 3.84 10.54
C ALA A 47 -4.42 4.06 11.97
N ASP A 48 -5.36 4.15 12.90
CA ASP A 48 -5.04 4.16 14.32
C ASP A 48 -4.74 2.72 14.79
N GLU A 49 -5.56 1.75 14.37
CA GLU A 49 -5.41 0.34 14.72
C GLU A 49 -5.93 -0.60 13.63
N TYR A 50 -5.58 -1.89 13.72
CA TYR A 50 -6.11 -2.92 12.85
C TYR A 50 -7.60 -3.18 13.15
N ASN A 51 -8.46 -2.77 12.23
CA ASN A 51 -9.90 -2.99 12.33
C ASN A 51 -10.37 -4.08 11.35
N ARG A 52 -10.51 -5.30 11.85
CA ARG A 52 -11.02 -6.45 11.09
C ARG A 52 -12.47 -6.23 10.63
N ASP A 53 -13.31 -5.64 11.48
CA ASP A 53 -14.72 -5.42 11.16
C ASP A 53 -14.89 -4.37 10.06
N LEU A 54 -14.02 -3.37 10.00
CA LEU A 54 -13.93 -2.43 8.88
C LEU A 54 -13.58 -3.14 7.57
N ILE A 55 -12.61 -4.06 7.59
CA ILE A 55 -12.23 -4.84 6.40
C ILE A 55 -13.39 -5.73 5.94
N ALA A 56 -14.03 -6.43 6.88
CA ALA A 56 -15.15 -7.33 6.60
C ALA A 56 -16.39 -6.58 6.11
N SER A 57 -16.76 -5.47 6.75
CA SER A 57 -17.94 -4.66 6.40
C SER A 57 -17.81 -3.96 5.06
N THR A 58 -16.58 -3.73 4.59
CA THR A 58 -16.32 -3.10 3.30
C THR A 58 -16.29 -4.11 2.14
N GLY A 59 -16.39 -5.42 2.42
CA GLY A 59 -16.41 -6.48 1.42
C GLY A 59 -15.05 -6.77 0.77
N TYR A 60 -13.96 -6.44 1.45
CA TYR A 60 -12.59 -6.61 0.96
C TYR A 60 -11.94 -7.89 1.51
N GLU A 61 -11.01 -8.43 0.74
CA GLU A 61 -10.14 -9.54 1.12
C GLU A 61 -8.79 -8.97 1.55
N GLU A 62 -8.33 -9.35 2.75
CA GLU A 62 -6.98 -9.02 3.21
C GLU A 62 -5.97 -9.79 2.38
N LYS A 63 -5.04 -9.08 1.73
CA LYS A 63 -3.99 -9.71 0.93
C LYS A 63 -2.63 -9.23 1.38
N GLN A 64 -1.99 -10.07 2.20
CA GLN A 64 -0.60 -9.86 2.60
C GLN A 64 0.30 -9.73 1.38
N GLY A 65 1.14 -8.69 1.38
CA GLY A 65 2.12 -8.43 0.32
C GLY A 65 1.53 -7.82 -0.95
N LEU A 66 0.29 -7.30 -0.91
CA LEU A 66 -0.29 -6.53 -2.01
C LEU A 66 0.63 -5.38 -2.42
N TYR A 67 1.22 -4.68 -1.45
CA TYR A 67 2.13 -3.58 -1.76
C TYR A 67 3.38 -3.99 -2.53
N ASP A 68 3.97 -5.13 -2.19
CA ASP A 68 5.12 -5.66 -2.92
C ASP A 68 4.76 -6.03 -4.37
N ILE A 69 3.55 -6.55 -4.57
CA ILE A 69 2.99 -6.85 -5.90
C ILE A 69 2.80 -5.54 -6.68
N LEU A 70 2.19 -4.52 -6.07
CA LEU A 70 1.97 -3.22 -6.72
C LEU A 70 3.30 -2.56 -7.15
N ILE A 71 4.35 -2.66 -6.33
CA ILE A 71 5.68 -2.17 -6.71
C ILE A 71 6.22 -2.94 -7.91
N LEU A 72 6.11 -4.27 -7.92
CA LEU A 72 6.61 -5.09 -9.04
C LEU A 72 5.88 -4.76 -10.33
N GLU A 73 4.55 -4.71 -10.30
CA GLU A 73 3.72 -4.38 -11.47
C GLU A 73 4.08 -3.00 -12.02
N TYR A 74 4.24 -2.01 -11.14
CA TYR A 74 4.64 -0.67 -11.54
C TYR A 74 6.05 -0.67 -12.16
N ASN A 75 7.02 -1.32 -11.53
CA ASN A 75 8.42 -1.32 -11.97
C ASN A 75 8.61 -2.06 -13.30
N GLN A 76 7.83 -3.12 -13.55
CA GLN A 76 7.81 -3.80 -14.84
C GLN A 76 7.29 -2.89 -15.96
N LYS A 77 6.27 -2.06 -15.67
CA LYS A 77 5.67 -1.14 -16.64
C LYS A 77 6.50 0.13 -16.84
N TYR A 78 7.23 0.58 -15.82
CA TYR A 78 7.97 1.85 -15.81
C TYR A 78 9.45 1.66 -15.45
N PRO A 79 10.26 1.01 -16.32
CA PRO A 79 11.64 0.66 -16.00
C PRO A 79 12.56 1.86 -15.73
N ASN A 80 12.21 3.04 -16.23
CA ASN A 80 13.00 4.27 -16.08
C ASN A 80 12.70 5.06 -14.82
N LYS A 81 11.66 4.71 -14.04
CA LYS A 81 11.23 5.45 -12.84
C LYS A 81 10.81 4.50 -11.74
N LEU A 82 11.74 3.62 -11.32
CA LEU A 82 11.45 2.56 -10.36
C LEU A 82 11.00 3.13 -9.00
N LEU A 83 9.99 2.48 -8.42
CA LEU A 83 9.60 2.62 -7.03
C LEU A 83 10.50 1.75 -6.16
N GLN A 84 10.84 2.29 -5.00
CA GLN A 84 11.69 1.58 -4.03
C GLN A 84 10.81 0.76 -3.08
N ARG A 85 11.19 -0.49 -2.86
CA ARG A 85 10.66 -1.28 -1.74
C ARG A 85 11.19 -0.70 -0.43
N TRP A 86 10.43 -0.82 0.65
CA TRP A 86 11.02 -0.56 1.96
C TRP A 86 12.11 -1.61 2.24
N PRO A 87 13.17 -1.26 2.99
CA PRO A 87 14.13 -2.26 3.44
C PRO A 87 13.40 -3.25 4.36
N SER A 88 13.36 -4.53 3.99
CA SER A 88 13.01 -5.58 4.94
C SER A 88 14.09 -5.53 6.03
N HIS A 89 13.80 -4.87 7.15
CA HIS A 89 14.68 -4.97 8.31
C HIS A 89 14.59 -6.43 8.77
N ARG A 90 15.62 -7.19 8.40
CA ARG A 90 15.98 -8.45 9.02
C ARG A 90 16.38 -8.20 10.47
#